data_AF-A0A1F2UFY6-F1
#
_entry.id   AF-A0A1F2UFY6-F1
#
_cell.length_a   1.000
_cell.length_b   1.000
_cell.length_c   1.000
_cell.angle_alpha   90.00
_cell.angle_beta   90.00
_cell.angle_gamma   90.00
#
_symmetry.space_group_name_H-M   'P 1'
#
loop_
_entity.id
_entity.type
_entity.pdbx_description
1 polymer ?
#
loop_
_entity_poly.entity_id
_entity_poly.type
_entity_poly.pdbx_seq_one_letter_code
_entity_poly.pdbx_strand_id
1 'polypeptide(L)'
;MKKESGEIQRKSPTRLPKIVSADEIFDRMQQVLDRVSTRAYEIFESRGGGMGWDLADWFNAESELLHPVHLQVVQTEGGLQVQAEVPGFTAEEIEVAVEPRRLTITGKRESKSEEKKGETVYTDRCSNRFLRVVDLPAEVDAKKVKATLKNGILELEMPKAAPAEKIRIGAKAS
;
A
#
# COMPACT_ATOMS: atom_id res chain seq x y z
N MET A 1 -43.61 -14.83 30.16
CA MET A 1 -42.17 -14.65 30.49
C MET A 1 -41.37 -15.72 29.76
N LYS A 2 -40.75 -15.40 28.62
CA LYS A 2 -39.74 -16.26 27.96
C LYS A 2 -38.61 -15.35 27.47
N LYS A 3 -37.39 -15.75 27.83
CA LYS A 3 -36.15 -14.97 27.83
C LYS A 3 -35.65 -14.74 26.39
N GLU A 4 -35.27 -13.49 26.09
CA GLU A 4 -34.43 -13.14 24.95
C GLU A 4 -33.06 -13.81 25.11
N SER A 5 -32.65 -14.55 24.09
CA SER A 5 -31.29 -15.09 23.98
C SER A 5 -30.50 -14.11 23.13
N GLY A 6 -29.79 -13.21 23.79
CA GLY A 6 -28.85 -12.30 23.13
C GLY A 6 -27.65 -13.09 22.60
N GLU A 7 -27.57 -13.21 21.28
CA GLU A 7 -26.44 -13.75 20.57
C GLU A 7 -25.25 -12.78 20.72
N ILE A 8 -24.31 -13.13 21.60
CA ILE A 8 -23.07 -12.37 21.76
C ILE A 8 -22.21 -12.65 20.53
N GLN A 9 -22.26 -11.75 19.54
CA GLN A 9 -21.30 -11.71 18.45
C GLN A 9 -19.89 -11.57 19.05
N ARG A 10 -19.12 -12.66 18.97
CA ARG A 10 -17.69 -12.65 19.27
C ARG A 10 -17.00 -11.77 18.23
N LYS A 11 -16.71 -10.51 18.56
CA LYS A 11 -15.82 -9.67 17.76
C LYS A 11 -14.48 -10.39 17.64
N SER A 12 -14.14 -10.83 16.43
CA SER A 12 -12.80 -11.30 16.10
C SER A 12 -11.77 -10.25 16.53
N PRO A 13 -10.61 -10.65 17.10
CA PRO A 13 -9.61 -9.68 17.54
C PRO A 13 -9.20 -8.80 16.35
N THR A 14 -9.25 -7.48 16.54
CA THR A 14 -8.80 -6.50 15.54
C THR A 14 -7.30 -6.68 15.34
N ARG A 15 -6.93 -7.30 14.23
CA ARG A 15 -5.53 -7.43 13.82
C ARG A 15 -5.12 -6.17 13.06
N LEU A 16 -3.88 -5.73 13.28
CA LEU A 16 -3.36 -4.47 12.75
C LEU A 16 -2.50 -4.74 11.50
N PRO A 17 -2.47 -3.78 10.55
CA PRO A 17 -1.52 -3.81 9.44
C PRO A 17 -0.09 -3.94 9.94
N LYS A 18 0.76 -4.67 9.20
CA LYS A 18 2.17 -4.83 9.57
C LYS A 18 2.94 -3.58 9.17
N ILE A 19 3.41 -2.82 10.16
CA ILE A 19 4.41 -1.78 9.93
C ILE A 19 5.77 -2.46 9.92
N VAL A 20 6.45 -2.40 8.78
CA VAL A 20 7.74 -3.07 8.53
C VAL A 20 8.83 -2.02 8.28
N SER A 21 10.09 -2.44 8.36
CA SER A 21 11.22 -1.58 7.99
C SER A 21 11.24 -1.32 6.48
N ALA A 22 11.88 -0.21 6.08
CA ALA A 22 12.04 0.14 4.66
C ALA A 22 12.82 -0.95 3.91
N ASP A 23 13.83 -1.54 4.54
CA ASP A 23 14.64 -2.61 3.94
C ASP A 23 13.81 -3.88 3.70
N GLU A 24 12.97 -4.29 4.66
CA GLU A 24 12.11 -5.47 4.51
C GLU A 24 11.07 -5.33 3.39
N ILE A 25 10.50 -4.13 3.21
CA ILE A 25 9.53 -3.89 2.14
C ILE A 25 10.22 -3.70 0.78
N PHE A 26 11.47 -3.23 0.78
CA PHE A 26 12.20 -2.88 -0.43
C PHE A 26 12.34 -4.10 -1.35
N ASP A 27 12.74 -5.25 -0.82
CA ASP A 27 12.86 -6.48 -1.61
C ASP A 27 11.54 -6.89 -2.26
N ARG A 28 10.42 -6.74 -1.52
CA ARG A 28 9.08 -7.06 -2.03
C ARG A 28 8.63 -6.08 -3.10
N MET A 29 8.93 -4.80 -2.91
CA MET A 29 8.68 -3.74 -3.88
C MET A 29 9.48 -4.01 -5.16
N GLN A 30 10.78 -4.31 -5.07
CA GLN A 30 11.61 -4.64 -6.22
C GLN A 30 11.06 -5.86 -6.97
N GLN A 31 10.69 -6.94 -6.26
CA GLN A 31 10.05 -8.10 -6.89
C GLN A 31 8.75 -7.77 -7.61
N VAL A 32 8.02 -6.74 -7.18
CA VAL A 32 6.82 -6.26 -7.90
C VAL A 32 7.22 -5.48 -9.14
N LEU A 33 8.13 -4.52 -9.00
CA LEU A 33 8.59 -3.68 -10.10
C LEU A 33 9.28 -4.48 -11.19
N ASP A 34 10.07 -5.50 -10.84
CA ASP A 34 10.71 -6.41 -11.79
C ASP A 34 9.68 -7.19 -12.62
N ARG A 35 8.57 -7.61 -11.99
CA ARG A 35 7.48 -8.29 -12.70
C ARG A 35 6.75 -7.35 -13.65
N VAL A 36 6.49 -6.11 -13.21
CA VAL A 36 5.91 -5.07 -14.07
C VAL A 36 6.83 -4.77 -15.24
N SER A 37 8.13 -4.59 -14.98
CA SER A 37 9.15 -4.35 -16.01
C SER A 37 9.23 -5.48 -17.02
N THR A 38 9.29 -6.73 -16.55
CA THR A 38 9.31 -7.92 -17.42
C THR A 38 8.07 -7.95 -18.31
N ARG A 39 6.89 -7.73 -17.72
CA ARG A 39 5.63 -7.74 -18.47
C ARG A 39 5.52 -6.58 -19.45
N ALA A 40 5.99 -5.39 -19.09
CA ALA A 40 6.04 -4.25 -19.98
C ALA A 40 6.95 -4.53 -21.19
N TYR A 41 8.08 -5.20 -20.97
CA TYR A 41 8.97 -5.64 -22.05
C TYR A 41 8.31 -6.66 -22.98
N GLU A 42 7.58 -7.63 -22.44
CA GLU A 42 6.79 -8.57 -23.26
C GLU A 42 5.73 -7.87 -24.11
N ILE A 43 5.04 -6.88 -23.55
CA ILE A 43 4.06 -6.06 -24.27
C ILE A 43 4.75 -5.30 -25.41
N PHE A 44 5.88 -4.66 -25.12
CA PHE A 44 6.72 -3.98 -26.11
C PHE A 44 7.08 -4.91 -27.28
N GLU A 45 7.58 -6.12 -27.00
CA GLU A 45 7.93 -7.09 -28.04
C GLU A 45 6.70 -7.52 -28.85
N SER A 46 5.57 -7.78 -28.18
CA SER A 46 4.34 -8.27 -28.81
C SER A 46 3.74 -7.29 -29.83
N ARG A 47 3.90 -5.97 -29.62
CA ARG A 47 3.42 -4.92 -30.54
C ARG A 47 4.43 -4.56 -31.64
N GLY A 48 5.58 -5.24 -31.71
CA GLY A 48 6.64 -4.99 -32.69
C GLY A 48 7.61 -3.87 -32.31
N GLY A 49 7.62 -3.45 -31.04
CA GLY A 49 8.53 -2.45 -30.50
C GLY A 49 8.25 -1.00 -30.95
N GLY A 50 9.25 -0.14 -30.78
CA GLY A 50 9.19 1.28 -31.14
C GLY A 50 9.16 2.23 -29.93
N MET A 51 9.87 3.35 -30.07
CA MET A 51 10.06 4.38 -29.04
C MET A 51 8.77 5.14 -28.74
N GLY A 52 8.61 5.62 -27.50
CA GLY A 52 7.56 6.59 -27.14
C GLY A 52 6.31 5.96 -26.53
N TRP A 53 6.30 4.64 -26.35
CA TRP A 53 5.21 3.89 -25.72
C TRP A 53 5.66 3.18 -24.44
N ASP A 54 6.91 3.37 -24.01
CA ASP A 54 7.50 2.69 -22.85
C ASP A 54 6.65 2.89 -21.59
N LEU A 55 6.13 4.11 -21.39
CA LEU A 55 5.21 4.42 -20.29
C LEU A 55 3.85 3.72 -20.43
N ALA A 56 3.32 3.62 -21.64
CA ALA A 56 2.05 2.94 -21.89
C ALA A 56 2.17 1.43 -21.67
N ASP A 57 3.26 0.83 -22.15
CA ASP A 57 3.58 -0.58 -21.94
C ASP A 57 3.74 -0.88 -20.43
N TRP A 58 4.41 0.02 -19.70
CA TRP A 58 4.50 -0.04 -18.24
C TRP A 58 3.14 0.02 -17.56
N PHE A 59 2.30 1.01 -17.90
CA PHE A 59 0.98 1.15 -17.26
C PHE A 59 0.05 -0.02 -17.59
N ASN A 60 0.12 -0.56 -18.80
CA ASN A 60 -0.63 -1.76 -19.18
C ASN A 60 -0.18 -2.96 -18.34
N ALA A 61 1.13 -3.20 -18.25
CA ALA A 61 1.70 -4.26 -17.41
C ALA A 61 1.31 -4.11 -15.93
N GLU A 62 1.35 -2.88 -15.41
CA GLU A 62 0.93 -2.57 -14.05
C GLU A 62 -0.55 -2.90 -13.84
N SER A 63 -1.42 -2.53 -14.77
CA SER A 63 -2.87 -2.79 -14.70
C SER A 63 -3.23 -4.28 -14.76
N GLU A 64 -2.44 -5.08 -15.50
CA GLU A 64 -2.61 -6.53 -15.55
C GLU A 64 -2.14 -7.20 -14.24
N LEU A 65 -1.07 -6.67 -13.63
CA LEU A 65 -0.38 -7.33 -12.53
C LEU A 65 -0.75 -6.80 -11.15
N LEU A 66 -1.34 -5.61 -11.04
CA LEU A 66 -1.65 -4.97 -9.76
C LEU A 66 -3.12 -4.55 -9.66
N HIS A 67 -3.66 -4.69 -8.46
CA HIS A 67 -4.96 -4.18 -8.09
C HIS A 67 -4.86 -2.66 -7.95
N PRO A 68 -5.75 -1.89 -8.61
CA PRO A 68 -5.78 -0.46 -8.45
C PRO A 68 -6.21 -0.12 -7.01
N VAL A 69 -5.45 0.77 -6.38
CA VAL A 69 -5.74 1.28 -5.03
C VAL A 69 -5.82 2.78 -5.13
N HIS A 70 -6.97 3.38 -4.81
CA HIS A 70 -7.08 4.83 -4.67
C HIS A 70 -6.52 5.25 -3.32
N LEU A 71 -5.84 6.40 -3.30
CA LEU A 71 -5.23 6.92 -2.10
C LEU A 71 -5.43 8.43 -2.02
N GLN A 72 -5.70 8.92 -0.81
CA GLN A 72 -5.78 10.33 -0.47
C GLN A 72 -4.77 10.64 0.63
N VAL A 73 -4.03 11.75 0.48
CA VAL A 73 -3.16 12.32 1.52
C VAL A 73 -3.72 13.66 1.94
N VAL A 74 -3.98 13.83 3.23
CA VAL A 74 -4.45 15.08 3.84
C VAL A 74 -3.40 15.59 4.80
N GLN A 75 -2.94 16.82 4.61
CA GLN A 75 -2.07 17.49 5.56
C GLN A 75 -2.90 18.19 6.64
N THR A 76 -2.60 17.91 7.90
CA THR A 76 -3.22 18.56 9.06
C THR A 76 -2.17 19.37 9.83
N GLU A 77 -2.58 20.05 10.90
CA GLU A 77 -1.64 20.73 11.80
C GLU A 77 -0.68 19.72 12.43
N GLY A 78 -1.21 18.63 12.99
CA GLY A 78 -0.45 17.61 13.73
C GLY A 78 0.32 16.61 12.85
N GLY A 79 0.06 16.51 11.56
CA GLY A 79 0.63 15.42 10.76
C GLY A 79 0.17 15.35 9.31
N LEU A 80 0.31 14.16 8.76
CA LEU A 80 -0.34 13.70 7.54
C LEU A 80 -1.33 12.59 7.92
N GLN A 81 -2.48 12.58 7.25
CA GLN A 81 -3.44 11.49 7.27
C GLN A 81 -3.48 10.88 5.88
N VAL A 82 -3.36 9.55 5.79
CA VAL A 82 -3.45 8.83 4.51
C VAL A 82 -4.59 7.85 4.57
N GLN A 83 -5.41 7.82 3.52
CA GLN A 83 -6.46 6.83 3.33
C GLN A 83 -6.18 6.07 2.05
N ALA A 84 -6.19 4.74 2.10
CA ALA A 84 -6.03 3.88 0.93
C ALA A 84 -7.17 2.85 0.85
N GLU A 85 -7.81 2.77 -0.31
CA GLU A 85 -8.90 1.83 -0.58
C GLU A 85 -8.32 0.45 -0.93
N VAL A 86 -8.41 -0.50 0.01
CA VAL A 86 -7.88 -1.86 -0.11
C VAL A 86 -8.97 -2.91 0.18
N PRO A 87 -10.13 -2.85 -0.51
CA PRO A 87 -11.28 -3.68 -0.19
C PRO A 87 -11.01 -5.16 -0.44
N GLY A 88 -11.09 -6.00 0.60
CA GLY A 88 -10.91 -7.45 0.49
C GLY A 88 -9.50 -7.95 0.81
N PHE A 89 -8.60 -7.06 1.25
CA PHE A 89 -7.36 -7.46 1.93
C PHE A 89 -7.60 -7.54 3.45
N THR A 90 -6.99 -8.52 4.11
CA THR A 90 -6.92 -8.53 5.58
C THR A 90 -5.74 -7.69 6.08
N ALA A 91 -5.75 -7.33 7.36
CA ALA A 91 -4.68 -6.55 7.94
C ALA A 91 -3.30 -7.27 7.86
N GLU A 92 -3.28 -8.60 7.91
CA GLU A 92 -2.03 -9.38 7.85
C GLU A 92 -1.45 -9.48 6.43
N GLU A 93 -2.28 -9.26 5.43
CA GLU A 93 -1.93 -9.25 4.00
C GLU A 93 -1.39 -7.89 3.54
N ILE A 94 -1.44 -6.88 4.42
CA ILE A 94 -0.99 -5.51 4.15
C ILE A 94 0.28 -5.22 4.93
N GLU A 95 1.26 -4.68 4.21
CA GLU A 95 2.52 -4.19 4.76
C GLU A 95 2.69 -2.72 4.43
N VAL A 96 3.11 -1.97 5.44
CA VAL A 96 3.32 -0.52 5.37
C VAL A 96 4.74 -0.24 5.82
N ALA A 97 5.51 0.46 4.99
CA ALA A 97 6.78 1.04 5.41
C ALA A 97 6.69 2.56 5.33
N VAL A 98 7.22 3.22 6.36
CA VAL A 98 7.28 4.67 6.43
C VAL A 98 8.73 5.09 6.63
N GLU A 99 9.21 5.88 5.68
CA GLU A 99 10.46 6.61 5.72
C GLU A 99 10.16 8.09 5.98
N PRO A 100 11.16 8.93 6.32
CA PRO A 100 10.91 10.34 6.64
C PRO A 100 10.05 11.06 5.59
N ARG A 101 10.27 10.81 4.30
CA ARG A 101 9.55 11.47 3.20
C ARG A 101 8.85 10.51 2.23
N ARG A 102 8.70 9.24 2.58
CA ARG A 102 8.14 8.23 1.68
C ARG A 102 7.27 7.25 2.43
N LEU A 103 6.15 6.92 1.82
CA LEU A 103 5.22 5.90 2.27
C LEU A 103 5.11 4.82 1.20
N THR A 104 5.35 3.57 1.58
CA THR A 104 5.16 2.39 0.74
C THR A 104 4.08 1.51 1.36
N ILE A 105 3.05 1.19 0.58
CA ILE A 105 1.96 0.30 0.96
C ILE A 105 1.91 -0.82 -0.07
N THR A 106 2.02 -2.05 0.39
CA THR A 106 1.93 -3.24 -0.48
C THR A 106 1.06 -4.29 0.18
N GLY A 107 0.46 -5.15 -0.63
CA GLY A 107 -0.25 -6.30 -0.10
C GLY A 107 -0.46 -7.38 -1.13
N LYS A 108 -0.62 -8.61 -0.67
CA LYS A 108 -0.85 -9.78 -1.52
C LYS A 108 -1.88 -10.68 -0.85
N ARG A 109 -3.02 -10.91 -1.50
CA ARG A 109 -3.98 -11.93 -1.06
C ARG A 109 -3.45 -13.30 -1.39
N GLU A 110 -3.52 -14.19 -0.42
CA GLU A 110 -3.36 -15.61 -0.73
C GLU A 110 -4.60 -16.06 -1.49
N SER A 111 -4.40 -16.51 -2.73
CA SER A 111 -5.47 -17.13 -3.50
C SER A 111 -5.83 -18.45 -2.82
N LYS A 112 -6.84 -18.44 -1.95
CA LYS A 112 -7.51 -19.68 -1.56
C LYS A 112 -8.13 -20.25 -2.82
N SER A 113 -7.53 -21.32 -3.33
CA SER A 113 -8.22 -22.24 -4.23
C SER A 113 -9.34 -22.86 -3.42
N GLU A 114 -10.44 -22.13 -3.25
CA GLU A 114 -11.68 -22.75 -2.81
C GLU A 114 -12.07 -23.72 -3.92
N GLU A 115 -12.20 -25.00 -3.58
CA GLU A 115 -12.96 -25.96 -4.37
C GLU A 115 -14.38 -25.42 -4.49
N LYS A 116 -14.60 -24.59 -5.52
CA LYS A 116 -15.92 -24.02 -5.78
C LYS A 116 -16.81 -25.16 -6.25
N LYS A 117 -17.87 -25.45 -5.51
CA LYS A 117 -18.97 -26.32 -5.94
C LYS A 117 -19.82 -25.61 -7.01
N GLY A 118 -19.21 -25.27 -8.14
CA GLY A 118 -19.85 -24.56 -9.25
C GLY A 118 -18.85 -24.13 -10.31
N GLU A 119 -19.32 -24.04 -11.55
CA GLU A 119 -18.54 -23.55 -12.68
C GLU A 119 -18.43 -22.02 -12.62
N THR A 120 -17.22 -21.48 -12.80
CA THR A 120 -17.04 -20.02 -12.90
C THR A 120 -17.45 -19.59 -14.30
N VAL A 121 -18.65 -19.02 -14.45
CA VAL A 121 -19.21 -18.59 -15.74
C VAL A 121 -18.57 -17.30 -16.27
N TYR A 122 -18.13 -16.42 -15.37
CA TYR A 122 -17.45 -15.18 -15.73
C TYR A 122 -16.56 -14.71 -14.57
N THR A 123 -15.43 -14.09 -14.88
CA THR A 123 -14.57 -13.48 -13.88
C THR A 123 -13.86 -12.27 -14.44
N ASP A 124 -13.94 -11.16 -13.72
CA ASP A 124 -13.18 -9.94 -13.97
C ASP A 124 -12.19 -9.77 -12.82
N ARG A 125 -11.24 -10.72 -12.71
CA ARG A 125 -10.33 -10.74 -11.56
C ARG A 125 -9.34 -9.59 -11.70
N CYS A 126 -9.43 -8.63 -10.78
CA CYS A 126 -8.26 -7.82 -10.47
C CYS A 126 -7.15 -8.70 -9.88
N SER A 127 -5.89 -8.32 -10.09
CA SER A 127 -4.75 -8.95 -9.45
C SER A 127 -4.95 -9.06 -7.93
N ASN A 128 -4.34 -10.07 -7.32
CA ASN A 128 -4.34 -10.26 -5.88
C ASN A 128 -3.27 -9.43 -5.16
N ARG A 129 -2.50 -8.62 -5.88
CA ARG A 129 -1.41 -7.84 -5.32
C ARG A 129 -1.61 -6.36 -5.62
N PHE A 130 -1.21 -5.47 -4.72
CA PHE A 130 -1.10 -4.04 -5.01
C PHE A 130 0.25 -3.51 -4.50
N LEU A 131 0.68 -2.39 -5.07
CA LEU A 131 1.81 -1.60 -4.61
C LEU A 131 1.47 -0.13 -4.79
N ARG A 132 1.69 0.68 -3.76
CA ARG A 132 1.60 2.14 -3.79
C ARG A 132 2.82 2.73 -3.12
N VAL A 133 3.51 3.61 -3.83
CA VAL A 133 4.59 4.43 -3.29
C VAL A 133 4.16 5.89 -3.41
N VAL A 134 4.29 6.63 -2.31
CA VAL A 134 3.88 8.03 -2.22
C VAL A 134 5.00 8.83 -1.59
N ASP A 135 5.50 9.83 -2.31
CA ASP A 135 6.39 10.82 -1.75
C ASP A 135 5.57 11.81 -0.90
N LEU A 136 6.01 12.01 0.34
CA LEU A 136 5.29 12.79 1.33
C LEU A 136 5.65 14.27 1.22
N PRO A 137 4.68 15.18 1.39
CA PRO A 137 4.92 16.62 1.32
C PRO A 137 5.73 17.15 2.53
N ALA A 138 5.75 16.41 3.63
CA ALA A 138 6.48 16.76 4.85
C ALA A 138 7.18 15.54 5.45
N GLU A 139 8.20 15.80 6.27
CA GLU A 139 8.85 14.74 7.03
C GLU A 139 7.95 14.22 8.17
N VAL A 140 7.88 12.91 8.34
CA VAL A 140 7.08 12.25 9.37
C VAL A 140 7.93 11.43 10.35
N ASP A 141 7.47 11.33 11.59
CA ASP A 141 8.06 10.47 12.61
C ASP A 141 7.53 9.04 12.44
N ALA A 142 8.25 8.23 11.66
CA ALA A 142 7.89 6.85 11.35
C ALA A 142 7.61 5.99 12.61
N LYS A 143 8.25 6.30 13.75
CA LYS A 143 8.08 5.56 15.01
C LYS A 143 6.72 5.80 15.68
N LYS A 144 6.03 6.88 15.29
CA LYS A 144 4.72 7.28 15.85
C LYS A 144 3.57 7.08 14.88
N VAL A 145 3.83 6.46 13.74
CA VAL A 145 2.78 6.14 12.77
C VAL A 145 1.83 5.12 13.37
N LYS A 146 0.53 5.36 13.19
CA LYS A 146 -0.52 4.40 13.49
C LYS A 146 -1.22 3.99 12.21
N ALA A 147 -1.55 2.71 12.12
CA ALA A 147 -2.26 2.14 10.99
C ALA A 147 -3.51 1.40 11.48
N THR A 148 -4.65 1.68 10.85
CA THR A 148 -5.91 1.00 11.13
C THR A 148 -6.59 0.59 9.83
N LEU A 149 -7.07 -0.65 9.77
CA LEU A 149 -7.87 -1.14 8.65
C LEU A 149 -9.33 -1.24 9.09
N LYS A 150 -10.23 -0.50 8.44
CA LYS A 150 -11.66 -0.51 8.74
C LYS A 150 -12.47 -0.46 7.45
N ASN A 151 -13.41 -1.40 7.31
CA ASN A 151 -14.32 -1.46 6.16
C ASN A 151 -13.61 -1.42 4.79
N GLY A 152 -12.44 -2.05 4.67
CA GLY A 152 -11.64 -2.04 3.44
C GLY A 152 -10.85 -0.76 3.18
N ILE A 153 -10.80 0.17 4.13
CA ILE A 153 -10.01 1.40 4.07
C ILE A 153 -8.86 1.30 5.07
N LEU A 154 -7.64 1.43 4.58
CA LEU A 154 -6.44 1.58 5.39
C LEU A 154 -6.26 3.06 5.72
N GLU A 155 -6.32 3.39 6.99
CA GLU A 155 -6.10 4.74 7.53
C GLU A 155 -4.74 4.78 8.22
N LEU A 156 -3.92 5.76 7.86
CA LEU A 156 -2.62 6.03 8.47
C LEU A 156 -2.61 7.42 9.11
N GLU A 157 -2.26 7.48 10.39
CA GLU A 157 -1.96 8.72 11.09
C GLU A 157 -0.44 8.86 11.19
N MET A 158 0.13 9.88 10.56
CA MET A 158 1.58 10.06 10.45
C MET A 158 1.98 11.44 11.02
N PRO A 159 2.38 11.52 12.30
CA PRO A 159 2.80 12.77 12.90
C PRO A 159 4.01 13.37 12.18
N LYS A 160 4.07 14.71 12.06
CA LYS A 160 5.26 15.37 11.51
C LYS A 160 6.49 15.07 12.38
N ALA A 161 7.63 14.93 11.73
CA ALA A 161 8.91 14.91 12.43
C ALA A 161 9.12 16.24 13.16
N ALA A 162 9.79 16.20 14.30
CA ALA A 162 10.20 17.42 14.98
C ALA A 162 11.11 18.23 14.03
N PRO A 163 10.96 19.57 13.97
CA PRO A 163 11.83 20.39 13.14
C PRO A 163 13.28 20.16 13.55
N ALA A 164 14.15 19.91 12.58
CA ALA A 164 15.58 19.78 12.82
C ALA A 164 16.09 21.01 13.59
N GLU A 165 16.90 20.78 14.63
CA GLU A 165 17.51 21.88 15.37
C GLU A 165 18.33 22.74 14.40
N LYS A 166 18.02 24.05 14.36
CA LYS A 166 18.76 24.99 13.53
C LYS A 166 20.19 25.11 14.07
N ILE A 167 21.14 24.45 13.43
CA ILE A 167 22.56 24.62 13.73
C ILE A 167 22.96 26.03 13.27
N ARG A 168 23.23 26.93 14.22
CA ARG A 168 23.83 28.24 13.93
C ARG A 168 25.32 28.04 13.69
N ILE A 169 25.76 28.18 12.44
CA ILE A 169 27.19 28.25 12.12
C ILE A 169 27.66 29.68 12.37
N GLY A 170 28.47 29.88 13.41
CA GLY A 170 29.16 31.15 13.65
C GLY A 170 30.39 31.26 12.76
N ALA A 171 30.44 32.28 11.90
CA ALA A 171 31.66 32.59 11.14
C ALA A 171 32.72 33.19 12.08
N LYS A 172 33.93 32.63 12.10
CA LYS A 172 35.11 33.32 12.63
C LYS A 172 35.77 34.08 11.49
N ALA A 173 35.85 35.41 11.62
CA ALA A 173 36.70 36.22 10.77
C ALA A 173 38.17 36.01 11.19
N SER A 174 39.07 35.92 10.20
CA SER A 174 40.54 35.95 10.39
C SER A 174 41.05 37.33 10.02
#